data_AF-A0A1Y3AQX3-F1
#
_entry.id   AF-A0A1Y3AQX3-F1
#
_cell.length_a   1.000
_cell.length_b   1.000
_cell.length_c   1.000
_cell.angle_alpha   90.00
_cell.angle_beta   90.00
_cell.angle_gamma   90.00
#
_symmetry.space_group_name_H-M   'P 1'
#
loop_
_entity.id
_entity.type
_entity.pdbx_description
1 polymer ?
#
loop_
_entity_poly.entity_id
_entity_poly.type
_entity_poly.pdbx_seq_one_letter_code
_entity_poly.pdbx_strand_id
1 'polypeptide(L)'
;IYLEPWHSDIFAFLDLKKNTGSEELRARDLFYALWIPDLFMKRVEMDGMWSLMCPNECPGLQDCWGDEFEQLYEQYERDGRYRTQVKAQQLWFAILDAQIETGTPYMLYKDHCNRKSNQQNLGTIKCSNLCTEIVEYSSPDEIAVCNLA
;
A
#
# COMPACT_ATOMS: atom_id res chain seq x y z
N ILE A 1 8.38 4.09 -5.33
CA ILE A 1 7.39 4.67 -4.41
C ILE A 1 6.48 3.56 -3.93
N TYR A 2 6.30 3.46 -2.61
CA TYR A 2 5.42 2.47 -1.99
C TYR A 2 4.16 3.17 -1.48
N LEU A 3 3.00 2.58 -1.75
CA LEU A 3 1.72 3.07 -1.25
C LEU A 3 0.86 1.91 -0.74
N GLU A 4 0.19 2.12 0.38
CA GLU A 4 -0.80 1.16 0.88
C GLU A 4 -2.15 1.35 0.16
N PRO A 5 -2.87 0.28 -0.19
CA PRO A 5 -4.06 0.36 -1.06
C PRO A 5 -5.29 1.01 -0.40
N TRP A 6 -5.25 1.34 0.89
CA TRP A 6 -6.30 2.12 1.56
C TRP A 6 -6.19 3.63 1.30
N HIS A 7 -5.08 4.12 0.73
CA HIS A 7 -4.90 5.56 0.51
C HIS A 7 -5.93 6.13 -0.47
N SER A 8 -6.48 7.32 -0.19
CA SER A 8 -7.52 7.96 -1.02
C SER A 8 -7.15 8.12 -2.49
N ASP A 9 -5.86 8.34 -2.74
CA ASP A 9 -5.35 8.64 -4.08
C ASP A 9 -4.86 7.38 -4.82
N ILE A 10 -5.21 6.19 -4.35
CA ILE A 10 -4.70 4.92 -4.90
C ILE A 10 -5.01 4.74 -6.39
N PHE A 11 -6.18 5.16 -6.88
CA PHE A 11 -6.51 5.07 -8.30
C PHE A 11 -5.62 5.99 -9.15
N ALA A 12 -5.42 7.23 -8.71
CA ALA A 12 -4.52 8.16 -9.39
C ALA A 12 -3.07 7.64 -9.37
N PHE A 13 -2.65 7.04 -8.26
CA PHE A 13 -1.33 6.42 -8.13
C PHE A 13 -1.09 5.31 -9.17
N LEU A 14 -2.09 4.47 -9.43
CA LEU A 14 -2.02 3.41 -10.44
C LEU A 14 -1.93 3.95 -11.88
N ASP A 15 -2.39 5.17 -12.12
CA ASP A 15 -2.33 5.81 -13.43
C ASP A 15 -1.00 6.54 -13.72
N LEU A 16 -0.16 6.78 -12.70
CA LEU A 16 1.02 7.65 -12.84
C LEU A 16 2.04 7.15 -13.86
N LYS A 17 2.13 5.83 -14.09
CA LYS A 17 3.05 5.23 -15.05
C LYS A 17 2.45 4.98 -16.44
N LYS A 18 1.14 5.15 -16.59
CA LYS A 18 0.46 4.88 -17.87
C LYS A 18 0.98 5.80 -18.97
N ASN A 19 1.09 5.26 -20.17
CA ASN A 19 1.60 6.03 -21.31
C ASN A 19 0.59 7.08 -21.77
N THR A 20 -0.70 6.76 -21.67
CA THR A 20 -1.81 7.64 -22.05
C THR A 20 -2.24 8.56 -20.90
N GLY A 21 -2.81 9.73 -21.22
CA GLY A 21 -3.34 10.71 -20.26
C GLY A 21 -2.65 12.07 -20.29
N SER A 22 -3.11 13.02 -19.46
CA SER A 22 -2.51 14.37 -19.36
C SER A 22 -1.15 14.31 -18.67
N GLU A 23 -0.13 14.99 -19.20
CA GLU A 23 1.26 14.96 -18.70
C GLU A 23 1.38 15.41 -17.24
N GLU A 24 0.59 16.40 -16.84
CA GLU A 24 0.48 16.93 -15.46
C GLU A 24 -0.03 15.89 -14.44
N LEU A 25 -0.59 14.77 -14.90
CA LEU A 25 -1.08 13.67 -14.07
C LEU A 25 -0.17 12.43 -14.16
N ARG A 26 1.08 12.57 -14.63
CA ARG A 26 1.99 11.45 -14.90
C ARG A 26 3.36 11.66 -14.25
N ALA A 27 3.96 10.56 -13.85
CA ALA A 27 5.31 10.51 -13.31
C ALA A 27 6.00 9.20 -13.77
N ARG A 28 6.21 9.08 -15.08
CA ARG A 28 6.57 7.81 -15.75
C ARG A 28 7.96 7.30 -15.41
N ASP A 29 8.87 8.19 -15.03
CA ASP A 29 10.26 7.87 -14.71
C ASP A 29 10.42 7.18 -13.34
N LEU A 30 9.36 7.18 -12.51
CA LEU A 30 9.36 6.51 -11.21
C LEU A 30 8.93 5.04 -11.32
N PHE A 31 9.26 4.28 -10.27
CA PHE A 31 8.79 2.91 -10.06
C PHE A 31 7.75 2.88 -8.93
N TYR A 32 6.73 2.05 -9.11
CA TYR A 32 5.55 2.00 -8.23
C TYR A 32 5.43 0.62 -7.62
N ALA A 33 5.08 0.57 -6.34
CA ALA A 33 4.89 -0.64 -5.57
C ALA A 33 3.73 -0.47 -4.59
N LEU A 34 3.03 -1.56 -4.34
CA LEU A 34 1.98 -1.63 -3.32
C LEU A 34 2.52 -2.33 -2.07
N TRP A 35 2.19 -1.76 -0.93
CA TRP A 35 2.44 -2.34 0.39
C TRP A 35 1.09 -2.82 0.96
N ILE A 36 0.76 -4.08 0.69
CA ILE A 36 -0.59 -4.61 0.75
C ILE A 36 -0.83 -5.28 2.12
N PRO A 37 -1.81 -4.81 2.93
CA PRO A 37 -2.25 -5.52 4.11
C PRO A 37 -3.07 -6.77 3.74
N ASP A 38 -3.00 -7.81 4.56
CA ASP A 38 -3.74 -9.08 4.41
C ASP A 38 -5.25 -8.80 4.30
N LEU A 39 -5.76 -7.80 5.04
CA LEU A 39 -7.17 -7.38 5.02
C LEU A 39 -7.68 -7.02 3.62
N PHE A 40 -6.86 -6.33 2.81
CA PHE A 40 -7.27 -5.96 1.46
C PHE A 40 -7.53 -7.22 0.63
N MET A 41 -6.63 -8.20 0.70
CA MET A 41 -6.77 -9.47 -0.02
C MET A 41 -8.00 -10.27 0.47
N LYS A 42 -8.24 -10.32 1.78
CA LYS A 42 -9.46 -10.92 2.35
C LYS A 42 -10.73 -10.25 1.79
N ARG A 43 -10.77 -8.92 1.74
CA ARG A 43 -11.93 -8.16 1.22
C ARG A 43 -12.11 -8.37 -0.29
N VAL A 44 -11.04 -8.54 -1.07
CA VAL A 44 -11.12 -8.89 -2.50
C VAL A 44 -11.75 -10.27 -2.70
N GLU A 45 -11.28 -11.28 -1.95
CA GLU A 45 -11.78 -12.66 -2.01
C GLU A 45 -13.27 -12.74 -1.65
N MET A 46 -13.70 -11.97 -0.63
CA MET A 46 -15.07 -11.96 -0.13
C MET A 46 -16.04 -11.05 -0.91
N ASP A 47 -15.60 -10.40 -1.99
CA ASP A 47 -16.35 -9.30 -2.67
C ASP A 47 -16.87 -8.22 -1.70
N GLY A 48 -16.02 -7.87 -0.73
CA GLY A 48 -16.31 -6.89 0.31
C GLY A 48 -16.10 -5.43 -0.15
N MET A 49 -16.54 -4.50 0.70
CA MET A 49 -16.23 -3.08 0.55
C MET A 49 -14.81 -2.78 1.05
N TRP A 50 -14.17 -1.82 0.40
CA TRP A 50 -12.88 -1.27 0.74
C TRP A 50 -12.99 0.25 0.89
N SER A 51 -12.62 0.75 2.07
CA SER A 51 -12.63 2.16 2.43
C SER A 51 -11.32 2.84 2.07
N LEU A 52 -11.43 3.94 1.35
CA LEU A 52 -10.32 4.80 0.98
C LEU A 52 -10.22 5.98 1.96
N MET A 53 -9.08 6.09 2.62
CA MET A 53 -8.86 6.97 3.76
C MET A 53 -7.73 7.98 3.51
N CYS A 54 -7.83 9.15 4.13
CA CYS A 54 -6.76 10.13 4.17
C CYS A 54 -5.90 9.89 5.42
N PRO A 55 -4.56 9.80 5.33
CA PRO A 55 -3.70 9.53 6.48
C PRO A 55 -3.80 10.60 7.58
N ASN A 56 -4.16 11.84 7.24
CA ASN A 56 -4.41 12.89 8.23
C ASN A 56 -5.72 12.67 9.00
N GLU A 57 -6.75 12.13 8.32
CA GLU A 57 -8.04 11.81 8.94
C GLU A 57 -8.03 10.44 9.61
N CYS A 58 -7.10 9.55 9.25
CA CYS A 58 -6.93 8.19 9.78
C CYS A 58 -5.45 7.91 10.10
N PRO A 59 -4.89 8.56 11.13
CA PRO A 59 -3.48 8.41 11.47
C PRO A 59 -3.17 7.01 12.01
N GLY A 60 -1.92 6.58 11.84
CA GLY A 60 -1.39 5.35 12.44
C GLY A 60 -1.54 4.08 11.59
N LEU A 61 -2.32 4.10 10.50
CA LEU A 61 -2.48 2.92 9.64
C LEU A 61 -1.14 2.42 9.05
N GLN A 62 -0.22 3.32 8.72
CA GLN A 62 1.13 2.94 8.27
C GLN A 62 2.06 2.47 9.40
N ASP A 63 1.69 2.72 10.65
CA ASP A 63 2.52 2.45 11.84
C ASP A 63 2.13 1.16 12.56
N CYS A 64 1.10 0.45 12.09
CA CYS A 64 0.67 -0.86 12.57
C CYS A 64 0.52 -1.87 11.41
N TRP A 65 0.48 -3.16 11.71
CA TRP A 65 0.32 -4.25 10.74
C TRP A 65 -0.49 -5.41 11.36
N GLY A 66 -0.95 -6.36 10.54
CA GLY A 66 -1.70 -7.53 10.97
C GLY A 66 -2.99 -7.17 11.73
N ASP A 67 -3.26 -7.86 12.84
CA ASP A 67 -4.51 -7.71 13.60
C ASP A 67 -4.70 -6.29 14.15
N GLU A 68 -3.62 -5.60 14.52
CA GLU A 68 -3.67 -4.20 14.99
C GLU A 68 -4.12 -3.26 13.87
N PHE A 69 -3.62 -3.48 12.65
CA PHE A 69 -4.06 -2.75 11.47
C PHE A 69 -5.54 -3.02 11.16
N GLU A 70 -5.97 -4.28 11.20
CA GLU A 70 -7.35 -4.67 10.95
C GLU A 70 -8.31 -3.97 11.92
N GLN A 71 -8.01 -4.03 13.22
CA GLN A 71 -8.83 -3.40 14.26
C GLN A 71 -8.92 -1.88 14.08
N LEU A 72 -7.79 -1.21 13.81
CA LEU A 72 -7.74 0.24 13.64
C LEU A 72 -8.49 0.68 12.37
N TYR A 73 -8.29 -0.03 11.27
CA TYR A 73 -8.96 0.24 10.00
C TYR A 73 -10.48 0.10 10.14
N GLU A 74 -10.96 -1.02 10.71
CA GLU A 74 -12.39 -1.25 10.90
C GLU A 74 -13.02 -0.31 11.94
N GLN A 75 -12.25 0.18 12.91
CA GLN A 75 -12.69 1.25 13.80
C GLN A 75 -12.94 2.54 13.00
N TYR A 76 -12.02 2.94 12.12
CA TYR A 76 -12.22 4.10 11.26
C TYR A 76 -13.38 3.93 10.26
N GLU A 77 -13.61 2.71 9.76
CA GLU A 77 -14.82 2.42 8.96
C GLU A 77 -16.10 2.66 9.78
N ARG A 78 -16.16 2.16 11.02
CA ARG A 78 -17.32 2.33 11.93
C ARG A 78 -17.54 3.79 12.33
N ASP A 79 -16.47 4.55 12.48
CA ASP A 79 -16.53 5.98 12.79
C ASP A 79 -16.88 6.84 11.56
N GLY A 80 -17.02 6.24 10.37
CA GLY A 80 -17.31 6.94 9.12
C GLY A 80 -16.15 7.81 8.63
N ARG A 81 -14.91 7.53 9.06
CA ARG A 81 -13.71 8.32 8.74
C ARG A 81 -13.07 7.86 7.44
N TYR A 82 -13.84 7.76 6.37
CA TYR A 82 -13.35 7.45 5.03
C TYR A 82 -13.85 8.49 4.03
N ARG A 83 -13.08 8.73 2.97
CA ARG A 83 -13.49 9.67 1.92
C ARG A 83 -14.44 9.02 0.92
N THR A 84 -14.12 7.79 0.55
CA THR A 84 -14.86 7.01 -0.45
C THR A 84 -14.80 5.54 -0.09
N GLN A 85 -15.86 4.80 -0.41
CA GLN A 85 -15.85 3.34 -0.38
C GLN A 85 -16.04 2.80 -1.78
N VAL A 86 -15.28 1.76 -2.12
CA VAL A 86 -15.35 1.05 -3.39
C VAL A 86 -15.47 -0.44 -3.13
N LYS A 87 -15.92 -1.22 -4.11
CA LYS A 87 -15.75 -2.68 -4.02
C LYS A 87 -14.26 -3.00 -4.03
N ALA A 88 -13.81 -3.88 -3.15
CA ALA A 88 -12.40 -4.29 -3.12
C ALA A 88 -11.95 -4.84 -4.49
N GLN A 89 -12.81 -5.59 -5.16
CA GLN A 89 -12.56 -6.10 -6.52
C GLN A 89 -12.40 -4.98 -7.56
N GLN A 90 -13.08 -3.84 -7.42
CA GLN A 90 -12.90 -2.71 -8.35
C GLN A 90 -11.47 -2.17 -8.28
N LEU A 91 -10.93 -2.02 -7.06
CA LEU A 91 -9.54 -1.62 -6.90
C LEU A 91 -8.59 -2.72 -7.40
N TRP A 92 -8.91 -3.99 -7.13
CA TRP A 92 -8.14 -5.13 -7.63
C TRP A 92 -8.03 -5.15 -9.15
N PHE A 93 -9.14 -4.96 -9.88
CA PHE A 93 -9.12 -4.85 -11.34
C PHE A 93 -8.29 -3.68 -11.83
N ALA A 94 -8.35 -2.51 -11.17
CA ALA A 94 -7.50 -1.38 -11.53
C ALA A 94 -6.00 -1.67 -11.33
N ILE A 95 -5.62 -2.45 -10.31
CA ILE A 95 -4.24 -2.91 -10.10
C ILE A 95 -3.82 -3.83 -11.24
N LEU A 96 -4.66 -4.79 -11.62
CA LEU A 96 -4.40 -5.71 -12.72
C LEU A 96 -4.27 -4.97 -14.05
N ASP A 97 -5.15 -4.02 -14.35
CA ASP A 97 -5.09 -3.21 -15.57
C ASP A 97 -3.77 -2.41 -15.64
N ALA A 98 -3.35 -1.81 -14.53
CA ALA A 98 -2.06 -1.10 -14.46
C ALA A 98 -0.87 -2.05 -14.69
N GLN A 99 -0.91 -3.26 -14.14
CA GLN A 99 0.11 -4.28 -14.35
C GLN A 99 0.13 -4.79 -15.79
N ILE A 100 -1.02 -4.94 -16.43
CA ILE A 100 -1.12 -5.32 -17.85
C ILE A 100 -0.52 -4.23 -18.74
N GLU A 101 -0.79 -2.95 -18.46
CA GLU A 101 -0.31 -1.84 -19.29
C GLU A 101 1.19 -1.54 -19.07
N THR A 102 1.67 -1.64 -17.82
CA THR A 102 3.00 -1.10 -17.45
C THR A 102 3.94 -2.11 -16.80
N GLY A 103 3.47 -3.32 -16.48
CA GLY A 103 4.21 -4.30 -15.68
C GLY A 103 4.33 -3.94 -14.19
N THR A 104 3.68 -2.87 -13.73
CA THR A 104 3.74 -2.34 -12.36
C THR A 104 2.34 -1.93 -11.88
N PRO A 105 2.05 -1.82 -10.58
CA PRO A 105 2.98 -1.79 -9.44
C PRO A 105 3.54 -3.17 -9.04
N TYR A 106 4.70 -3.15 -8.40
CA TYR A 106 5.21 -4.31 -7.65
C TYR A 106 4.27 -4.68 -6.50
N MET A 107 4.24 -5.95 -6.13
CA MET A 107 3.33 -6.49 -5.13
C MET A 107 4.09 -6.97 -3.90
N LEU A 108 3.88 -6.34 -2.75
CA LEU A 108 4.47 -6.76 -1.50
C LEU A 108 3.39 -6.85 -0.42
N TYR A 109 3.45 -7.91 0.38
CA TYR A 109 2.47 -8.19 1.43
C TYR A 109 3.01 -7.70 2.78
N LYS A 110 2.55 -6.52 3.20
CA LYS A 110 2.96 -5.78 4.40
C LYS A 110 3.04 -6.67 5.63
N ASP A 111 1.98 -7.42 5.87
CA ASP A 111 1.85 -8.22 7.09
C ASP A 111 2.80 -9.41 7.07
N HIS A 112 2.97 -10.06 5.92
CA HIS A 112 3.98 -11.11 5.77
C HIS A 112 5.41 -10.61 5.91
N CYS A 113 5.71 -9.42 5.40
CA CYS A 113 7.01 -8.77 5.55
C CYS A 113 7.31 -8.45 7.02
N ASN A 114 6.36 -7.84 7.73
CA ASN A 114 6.52 -7.48 9.14
C ASN A 114 6.57 -8.71 10.06
N ARG A 115 5.62 -9.64 9.92
CA ARG A 115 5.46 -10.84 10.77
C ARG A 115 6.71 -11.74 10.79
N LYS A 116 7.45 -11.77 9.68
CA LYS A 116 8.61 -12.65 9.49
C LYS A 116 9.95 -11.93 9.55
N SER A 117 9.96 -10.63 9.83
CA SER A 117 11.20 -9.87 9.96
C SER A 117 11.81 -10.04 11.35
N ASN A 118 13.13 -10.25 11.41
CA ASN A 118 13.86 -10.18 12.67
C ASN A 118 13.94 -8.75 13.24
N GLN A 119 13.59 -7.73 12.44
CA GLN A 119 13.56 -6.31 12.84
C GLN A 119 12.19 -5.84 13.34
N GLN A 120 11.21 -6.74 13.51
CA GLN A 120 9.88 -6.38 14.04
C GLN A 120 9.92 -5.67 15.40
N ASN A 121 10.99 -5.88 16.17
CA ASN A 121 11.24 -5.24 17.46
C ASN A 121 11.56 -3.73 17.36
N LEU A 122 11.87 -3.21 16.17
CA LEU A 122 12.17 -1.79 15.94
C LEU A 122 10.89 -0.99 15.63
N GLY A 123 9.83 -1.66 15.16
CA GLY A 123 8.56 -1.07 14.77
C GLY A 123 8.09 -1.56 13.41
N THR A 124 7.00 -0.99 12.92
CA THR A 124 6.40 -1.37 11.63
C THR A 124 7.28 -0.94 10.47
N ILE A 125 7.68 -1.91 9.64
CA ILE A 125 8.36 -1.70 8.36
C ILE A 125 7.34 -1.19 7.33
N LYS A 126 7.66 -0.06 6.71
CA LYS A 126 6.73 0.74 5.88
C LYS A 126 6.89 0.53 4.38
N CYS A 127 7.99 -0.06 3.94
CA CYS A 127 8.27 -0.32 2.53
C CYS A 127 9.39 -1.35 2.35
N SER A 128 9.68 -1.66 1.09
CA SER A 128 10.89 -2.35 0.65
C SER A 128 11.77 -1.41 -0.16
N ASN A 129 12.86 -1.89 -0.75
CA ASN A 129 13.76 -1.12 -1.61
C ASN A 129 13.26 -1.04 -3.07
N LEU A 130 14.11 -0.54 -3.99
CA LEU A 130 13.79 -0.44 -5.41
C LEU A 130 13.46 -1.79 -6.07
N CYS A 131 14.20 -2.84 -5.71
CA CYS A 131 14.16 -4.15 -6.36
C CYS A 131 13.31 -5.20 -5.62
N THR A 132 12.63 -4.79 -4.54
CA THR A 132 11.61 -5.55 -3.77
C THR A 132 12.13 -6.71 -2.90
N GLU A 133 13.45 -6.87 -2.78
CA GLU A 133 14.09 -7.95 -2.02
C GLU A 133 14.44 -7.57 -0.58
N ILE A 134 14.56 -6.27 -0.27
CA ILE A 134 15.00 -5.79 1.04
C ILE A 134 13.82 -5.38 1.90
N VAL A 135 13.76 -5.87 3.12
CA VAL A 135 12.71 -5.59 4.09
C VAL A 135 13.37 -5.13 5.39
N GLU A 136 13.59 -3.82 5.50
CA GLU A 136 14.30 -3.18 6.60
C GLU A 136 13.48 -2.04 7.20
N TYR A 137 13.62 -1.84 8.51
CA TYR A 137 13.00 -0.74 9.23
C TYR A 137 13.53 0.62 8.75
N SER A 138 12.64 1.61 8.69
CA SER A 138 13.01 3.00 8.40
C SER A 138 12.14 3.96 9.21
N SER A 139 12.71 5.11 9.54
CA SER A 139 12.06 6.17 10.31
C SER A 139 12.56 7.54 9.80
N PRO A 140 12.01 8.66 10.28
CA PRO A 140 12.56 9.99 9.95
C PRO A 140 14.04 10.14 10.28
N ASP A 141 14.54 9.41 11.27
CA ASP A 141 15.93 9.46 11.75
C ASP A 141 16.80 8.30 11.20
N GLU A 142 16.19 7.30 10.57
CA GLU A 142 16.87 6.08 10.12
C GLU A 142 16.58 5.77 8.64
N ILE A 143 17.62 5.90 7.82
CA ILE A 143 17.60 5.51 6.39
C ILE A 143 18.27 4.14 6.26
N ALA A 144 17.47 3.11 5.97
CA ALA A 144 17.93 1.75 5.71
C ALA A 144 18.93 1.68 4.54
N VAL A 145 19.92 0.78 4.63
CA VAL A 145 20.98 0.63 3.62
C VAL A 145 21.16 -0.84 3.26
N CYS A 146 21.04 -1.13 1.98
CA CYS A 146 21.24 -2.45 1.43
C CYS A 146 22.71 -2.71 1.09
N ASN A 147 23.32 -3.75 1.66
CA ASN A 147 24.69 -4.18 1.35
C ASN A 147 24.68 -5.56 0.67
N LEU A 148 24.89 -5.58 -0.65
CA LEU A 148 24.82 -6.79 -1.49
C LEU A 148 26.18 -7.14 -2.10
N ALA A 149 26.36 -8.43 -2.42
CA ALA A 149 27.51 -8.98 -3.13
C ALA A 149 27.04 -9.86 -4.31
#